data_AF-A0A9C8J9C5-F1
#
_entry.id   AF-A0A9C8J9C5-F1
#
_cell.length_a   1.000
_cell.length_b   1.000
_cell.length_c   1.000
_cell.angle_alpha   90.00
_cell.angle_beta   90.00
_cell.angle_gamma   90.00
#
_symmetry.space_group_name_H-M   'P 1'
#
loop_
_entity.id
_entity.type
_entity.pdbx_description
1 polymer ?
#
loop_
_entity_poly.entity_id
_entity_poly.type
_entity_poly.pdbx_seq_one_letter_code
_entity_poly.pdbx_strand_id
1 'polypeptide(L)'
;MVNQLTEDECERLTNSIKNILAQAIKAGGTTLKDFRKSDGKPGYFAQELSVYGRQGKACIRCGSNIEHYKEAQRATFYCPTCQKLK
;
A
#
# COMPACT_ATOMS: atom_id res chain seq x y z
N MET A 1 -11.66 14.49 -2.36
CA MET A 1 -11.57 15.40 -1.20
C MET A 1 -11.78 14.58 0.09
N VAL A 2 -10.96 14.74 1.14
CA VAL A 2 -10.90 13.81 2.32
C VAL A 2 -12.26 13.64 3.03
N ASN A 3 -13.12 14.62 2.89
CA ASN A 3 -14.48 14.77 3.40
C ASN A 3 -15.56 14.01 2.59
N GLN A 4 -15.20 13.02 1.78
CA GLN A 4 -16.13 12.17 1.02
C GLN A 4 -16.25 10.74 1.56
N LEU A 5 -15.56 10.42 2.67
CA LEU A 5 -15.62 9.10 3.29
C LEU A 5 -16.80 9.00 4.25
N THR A 6 -17.50 7.86 4.20
CA THR A 6 -18.51 7.52 5.22
C THR A 6 -17.83 7.04 6.50
N GLU A 7 -18.59 6.95 7.59
CA GLU A 7 -18.10 6.43 8.88
C GLU A 7 -17.56 4.99 8.74
N ASP A 8 -18.29 4.11 8.04
CA ASP A 8 -17.85 2.74 7.74
C ASP A 8 -16.53 2.71 6.94
N GLU A 9 -16.38 3.59 5.95
CA GLU A 9 -15.15 3.67 5.17
C GLU A 9 -13.97 4.15 6.02
N CYS A 10 -14.19 5.10 6.93
CA CYS A 10 -13.20 5.58 7.90
C CYS A 10 -12.80 4.47 8.88
N GLU A 11 -13.75 3.69 9.38
CA GLU A 11 -13.47 2.56 10.27
C GLU A 11 -12.64 1.48 9.56
N ARG A 12 -13.07 1.09 8.35
CA ARG A 12 -12.35 0.11 7.52
C ARG A 12 -10.94 0.59 7.18
N LEU A 13 -10.76 1.87 6.87
CA LEU A 13 -9.45 2.47 6.62
C LEU A 13 -8.57 2.41 7.87
N THR A 14 -9.09 2.84 9.02
CA THR A 14 -8.36 2.87 10.29
C THR A 14 -7.90 1.48 10.72
N ASN A 15 -8.78 0.49 10.61
CA ASN A 15 -8.48 -0.90 10.94
C ASN A 15 -7.42 -1.47 9.99
N SER A 16 -7.52 -1.18 8.69
CA SER A 16 -6.53 -1.60 7.69
C SER A 16 -5.15 -0.99 7.96
N ILE A 17 -5.08 0.30 8.29
CA ILE A 17 -3.81 0.99 8.61
C ILE A 17 -3.13 0.32 9.80
N LYS A 18 -3.86 0.12 10.92
CA LYS A 18 -3.30 -0.51 12.13
C LYS A 18 -2.78 -1.92 11.84
N ASN A 19 -3.57 -2.72 11.11
CA ASN A 19 -3.21 -4.09 10.78
C ASN A 19 -1.95 -4.16 9.91
N ILE A 20 -1.89 -3.37 8.84
CA ILE A 20 -0.74 -3.34 7.93
C ILE A 20 0.52 -2.83 8.64
N LEU A 21 0.41 -1.81 9.49
CA LEU A 21 1.55 -1.34 10.28
C LEU A 21 2.06 -2.42 11.26
N ALA A 22 1.15 -3.13 11.94
CA ALA A 22 1.53 -4.22 12.84
C ALA A 22 2.24 -5.36 12.09
N GLN A 23 1.74 -5.76 10.92
CA GLN A 23 2.39 -6.76 10.06
C GLN A 23 3.77 -6.29 9.59
N ALA A 24 3.88 -5.03 9.14
CA ALA A 24 5.15 -4.46 8.71
C ALA A 24 6.18 -4.43 9.84
N ILE A 25 5.79 -4.04 11.07
CA ILE A 25 6.67 -4.07 12.24
C ILE A 25 7.15 -5.50 12.51
N LYS A 26 6.23 -6.48 12.50
CA LYS A 26 6.55 -7.90 12.72
C LYS A 26 7.51 -8.44 11.64
N ALA A 27 7.33 -8.05 10.38
CA ALA A 27 8.22 -8.39 9.27
C ALA A 27 9.55 -7.63 9.30
N GLY A 28 9.73 -6.68 10.24
CA GLY A 28 10.92 -5.87 10.38
C GLY A 28 11.04 -4.76 9.35
N GLY A 29 9.92 -4.26 8.85
CA GLY A 29 9.81 -3.15 7.91
C GLY A 29 9.91 -3.55 6.45
N THR A 30 9.80 -2.53 5.60
CA THR A 30 9.98 -2.66 4.15
C THR A 30 11.36 -2.14 3.79
N THR A 31 12.23 -2.98 3.24
CA THR A 31 13.42 -2.47 2.56
C THR A 31 13.05 -2.02 1.16
N LEU A 32 13.00 -0.70 0.96
CA LEU A 32 12.90 -0.10 -0.37
C LEU A 32 14.29 0.43 -0.74
N LYS A 33 14.97 -0.31 -1.63
CA LYS A 33 16.32 -0.04 -2.18
C LYS A 33 17.44 0.10 -1.13
N ASP A 34 17.47 1.20 -0.39
CA ASP A 34 18.67 1.63 0.35
C ASP A 34 18.52 1.54 1.88
N PHE A 35 17.33 1.19 2.39
CA PHE A 35 17.08 1.05 3.83
C PHE A 35 17.30 -0.39 4.31
N ARG A 36 18.36 -0.65 5.07
CA ARG A 36 18.63 -1.93 5.74
C ARG A 36 18.52 -1.75 7.25
N LYS A 37 18.22 -2.83 7.97
CA LYS A 37 18.27 -2.84 9.43
C LYS A 37 19.70 -2.56 9.91
N SER A 38 19.85 -2.20 11.19
CA SER A 38 21.16 -2.00 11.84
C SER A 38 22.07 -3.23 11.76
N ASP A 39 21.52 -4.42 11.58
CA ASP A 39 22.24 -5.68 11.36
C ASP A 39 22.55 -5.97 9.87
N GLY A 40 22.24 -5.03 8.97
CA GLY A 40 22.46 -5.13 7.53
C GLY A 40 21.46 -6.01 6.77
N LYS A 41 20.47 -6.63 7.44
CA LYS A 41 19.48 -7.50 6.78
C LYS A 41 18.35 -6.67 6.14
N PRO A 42 17.80 -7.10 4.99
CA PRO A 42 16.61 -6.48 4.43
C PRO A 42 15.38 -6.74 5.31
N GLY A 43 14.48 -5.77 5.40
CA GLY A 43 13.10 -5.95 5.88
C GLY A 43 12.26 -6.64 4.81
N TYR A 44 11.53 -7.69 5.19
CA TYR A 44 10.86 -8.61 4.26
C TYR A 44 9.46 -8.16 3.81
N PHE A 45 8.95 -7.03 4.31
CA PHE A 45 7.58 -6.59 4.00
C PHE A 45 7.37 -6.17 2.54
N ALA A 46 8.44 -5.92 1.78
CA ALA A 46 8.35 -5.58 0.36
C ALA A 46 7.68 -6.68 -0.49
N GLN A 47 7.74 -7.95 -0.05
CA GLN A 47 7.09 -9.07 -0.75
C GLN A 47 5.55 -9.05 -0.61
N GLU A 48 5.00 -8.33 0.38
CA GLU A 48 3.57 -8.29 0.69
C GLU A 48 2.85 -7.07 0.08
N LEU A 49 3.54 -6.27 -0.75
CA LEU A 49 2.95 -5.06 -1.32
C LEU A 49 1.90 -5.39 -2.39
N SER A 50 0.62 -5.13 -2.08
CA SER A 50 -0.51 -5.41 -2.97
C SER A 50 -0.55 -4.53 -4.22
N VAL A 51 -0.07 -3.28 -4.14
CA VAL A 51 -0.14 -2.30 -5.24
C VAL A 51 1.16 -1.50 -5.45
N TYR A 52 1.90 -1.20 -4.38
CA TYR A 52 3.07 -0.33 -4.45
C TYR A 52 4.18 -0.93 -5.34
N GLY A 53 4.69 -0.17 -6.30
CA GLY A 53 5.71 -0.64 -7.24
C GLY A 53 5.22 -1.69 -8.24
N ARG A 54 3.90 -1.93 -8.33
CA ARG A 54 3.29 -2.93 -9.21
C ARG A 54 2.53 -2.34 -10.39
N GLN A 55 2.81 -1.09 -10.78
CA GLN A 55 2.19 -0.46 -11.95
C GLN A 55 2.25 -1.39 -13.18
N GLY A 56 1.11 -1.52 -13.87
CA GLY A 56 0.96 -2.38 -15.05
C GLY A 56 0.88 -3.88 -14.75
N LYS A 57 1.09 -4.32 -13.51
CA LYS A 57 0.88 -5.72 -13.10
C LYS A 57 -0.59 -5.95 -12.72
N ALA A 58 -1.01 -7.21 -12.81
CA ALA A 58 -2.34 -7.62 -12.37
C ALA A 58 -2.52 -7.42 -10.85
N CYS A 59 -3.67 -6.86 -10.48
CA CYS A 59 -4.15 -6.76 -9.12
C CYS A 59 -4.36 -8.16 -8.54
N ILE A 60 -3.81 -8.41 -7.34
CA ILE A 60 -3.92 -9.71 -6.67
C ILE A 60 -5.36 -10.12 -6.29
N ARG A 61 -6.30 -9.17 -6.32
CA ARG A 61 -7.70 -9.40 -5.94
C ARG A 61 -8.63 -9.61 -7.14
N CYS A 62 -8.44 -8.86 -8.22
CA CYS A 62 -9.39 -8.84 -9.35
C CYS A 62 -8.74 -8.97 -10.74
N GLY A 63 -7.42 -9.04 -10.83
CA GLY A 63 -6.71 -9.22 -12.10
C GLY A 63 -6.56 -7.97 -12.95
N SER A 64 -7.28 -6.86 -12.70
CA SER A 64 -7.10 -5.62 -13.47
C SER A 64 -5.73 -5.00 -13.23
N ASN A 65 -5.26 -4.21 -14.20
CA ASN A 65 -3.94 -3.59 -14.11
C ASN A 65 -3.88 -2.54 -13.00
N ILE A 66 -2.82 -2.59 -12.20
CA ILE A 66 -2.53 -1.56 -11.21
C ILE A 66 -2.13 -0.27 -11.92
N GLU A 67 -2.76 0.82 -11.53
CA GLU A 67 -2.47 2.16 -12.01
C GLU A 67 -1.65 2.93 -10.99
N HIS A 68 -1.06 4.04 -11.46
CA HIS A 68 -0.41 5.01 -10.59
C HIS A 68 -0.71 6.42 -11.08
N TYR A 69 -0.67 7.36 -10.14
CA TYR A 69 -0.72 8.78 -10.42
C TYR A 69 0.17 9.53 -9.43
N LYS A 70 0.37 10.84 -9.66
CA LYS A 70 1.12 11.70 -8.74
C LYS A 70 0.15 12.55 -7.95
N GLU A 71 0.16 12.39 -6.63
CA GLU A 71 -0.57 13.23 -5.69
C GLU A 71 0.44 14.10 -4.94
N ALA A 72 0.33 15.44 -5.05
CA ALA A 72 1.27 16.38 -4.43
C ALA A 72 2.76 15.98 -4.62
N GLN A 73 3.15 15.65 -5.85
CA GLN A 73 4.50 15.17 -6.24
C GLN A 73 4.93 13.81 -5.66
N ARG A 74 4.04 13.07 -5.01
CA ARG A 74 4.29 11.70 -4.52
C ARG A 74 3.60 10.67 -5.42
N ALA A 75 4.31 9.61 -5.77
CA ALA A 75 3.73 8.51 -6.54
C ALA A 75 2.75 7.71 -5.66
N THR A 76 1.53 7.57 -6.14
CA THR A 76 0.45 6.80 -5.52
C THR A 76 0.05 5.66 -6.45
N PHE A 77 -0.08 4.45 -5.92
CA PHE A 77 -0.46 3.24 -6.67
C PHE A 77 -1.78 2.70 -6.15
N TYR A 78 -2.67 2.26 -7.05
CA TYR A 78 -3.98 1.78 -6.68
C TYR A 78 -4.55 0.84 -7.75
N CYS A 79 -5.56 0.04 -7.38
CA CYS A 79 -6.34 -0.74 -8.35
C CYS A 79 -7.62 0.02 -8.70
N PRO A 80 -7.84 0.42 -9.97
CA PRO A 80 -9.02 1.21 -10.37
C PRO A 80 -10.35 0.45 -10.19
N THR A 81 -10.31 -0.88 -10.21
CA THR A 81 -11.50 -1.72 -10.03
C THR A 81 -11.83 -1.95 -8.55
N CYS A 82 -10.82 -2.17 -7.71
CA CYS A 82 -11.00 -2.49 -6.29
C CYS A 82 -11.10 -1.26 -5.40
N GLN A 83 -10.52 -0.14 -5.83
CA GLN A 83 -10.47 1.11 -5.08
C GLN A 83 -11.07 2.21 -5.96
N LYS A 84 -12.35 2.51 -5.73
CA LYS A 84 -13.01 3.62 -6.41
C LYS A 84 -12.41 4.93 -5.90
N LEU A 85 -11.86 5.74 -6.80
CA LEU A 85 -11.49 7.12 -6.50
C LEU A 85 -12.78 7.91 -6.26
N LYS A 86 -12.79 8.74 -5.21
CA LYS A 86 -13.89 9.64 -4.85
C LYS A 86 -13.50 11.09 -5.06
#